data_AF-F3MH96-F1
#
_entry.id   AF-F3MH96-F1
#
_cell.length_a   1.000
_cell.length_b   1.000
_cell.length_c   1.000
_cell.angle_alpha   90.00
_cell.angle_beta   90.00
_cell.angle_gamma   90.00
#
_symmetry.space_group_name_H-M   'P 1'
#
loop_
_entity.id
_entity.type
_entity.pdbx_description
1 polymer ?
#
loop_
_entity_poly.entity_id
_entity_poly.type
_entity_poly.pdbx_seq_one_letter_code
_entity_poly.pdbx_strand_id
1 'polypeptide(L)' 'QERRLKELHFRKIDMSDEIFVIDVNGYIGDSTRTEIEYASCHGKKVRYYSKDQLQQPAPRSPRIYDIR' A
#
# COMPACT_ATOMS: atom_id res chain seq x y z
N GLN A 1 -6.11 19.93 -15.90
CA GLN A 1 -6.93 19.32 -14.83
C GLN A 1 -6.07 18.50 -13.85
N GLU A 2 -5.06 17.74 -14.31
CA GLU A 2 -4.22 16.86 -13.47
C GLU A 2 -3.40 17.54 -12.36
N ARG A 3 -2.95 18.79 -12.56
CA ARG A 3 -2.03 19.46 -11.60
C ARG A 3 -2.65 19.67 -10.22
N ARG A 4 -3.90 20.13 -10.16
CA ARG A 4 -4.60 20.38 -8.89
C ARG A 4 -4.88 19.07 -8.15
N LEU A 5 -5.13 17.98 -8.88
CA LEU A 5 -5.29 16.66 -8.28
C LEU A 5 -3.96 16.19 -7.67
N LYS A 6 -2.85 16.36 -8.40
CA LYS A 6 -1.51 15.98 -7.92
C LYS A 6 -1.12 16.71 -6.63
N GLU A 7 -1.41 18.01 -6.54
CA GLU A 7 -1.19 18.82 -5.31
C GLU A 7 -1.98 18.24 -4.10
N LEU A 8 -3.21 17.79 -4.30
CA LEU A 8 -4.01 17.16 -3.24
C LEU A 8 -3.43 15.80 -2.81
N HIS A 9 -2.92 15.01 -3.75
CA HIS A 9 -2.26 13.73 -3.45
C HIS A 9 -1.00 13.95 -2.61
N PHE A 10 -0.14 14.90 -2.97
CA PHE A 10 1.04 15.24 -2.19
C PHE A 10 0.71 15.73 -0.79
N ARG A 11 -0.31 16.58 -0.65
CA ARG A 11 -0.73 17.04 0.67
C ARG A 11 -1.26 15.92 1.56
N LYS A 12 -1.93 14.92 0.99
CA LYS A 12 -2.32 13.71 1.74
C LYS A 12 -1.08 12.96 2.23
N ILE A 13 -0.06 12.83 1.38
CA ILE A 13 1.21 12.17 1.74
C ILE A 13 1.92 12.92 2.86
N ASP A 14 1.96 14.25 2.82
CA ASP A 14 2.59 15.07 3.87
C ASP A 14 1.94 14.83 5.24
N MET A 15 0.61 14.66 5.27
CA MET A 15 -0.17 14.40 6.48
C MET A 15 -0.08 12.95 6.98
N SER A 16 0.34 12.00 6.14
CA SER A 16 0.43 10.58 6.51
C SER A 16 1.74 10.25 7.21
N ASP A 17 1.74 9.24 8.10
CA ASP A 17 2.96 8.70 8.69
C ASP A 17 3.73 7.79 7.72
N GLU A 18 3.00 6.93 6.99
CA GLU A 18 3.55 6.01 5.98
C GLU A 18 2.60 5.86 4.79
N ILE A 19 3.12 5.29 3.70
CA ILE A 19 2.33 4.94 2.51
C ILE A 19 2.39 3.43 2.29
N PHE A 20 1.24 2.86 1.97
CA PHE A 20 1.10 1.46 1.59
C PHE A 20 0.69 1.37 0.11
N VAL A 21 1.57 0.82 -0.72
CA VAL A 21 1.41 0.69 -2.17
C VAL A 21 0.82 -0.67 -2.50
N ILE A 22 -0.27 -0.67 -3.27
CA ILE A 22 -0.92 -1.89 -3.76
C ILE A 22 -0.40 -2.21 -5.17
N ASP A 23 0.67 -3.00 -5.25
CA ASP A 23 1.34 -3.39 -6.49
C ASP A 23 0.95 -4.81 -6.92
N VAL A 24 -0.36 -5.05 -7.16
CA VAL A 24 -0.87 -6.35 -7.61
C VAL A 24 -0.21 -6.74 -8.94
N ASN A 25 0.37 -7.94 -8.98
CA ASN A 25 1.13 -8.45 -10.13
C ASN A 25 2.33 -7.55 -10.55
N GLY A 26 2.81 -6.68 -9.64
CA GLY A 26 3.92 -5.76 -9.91
C GLY A 26 3.56 -4.53 -10.74
N TYR A 27 2.27 -4.29 -11.01
CA TYR A 27 1.85 -3.10 -11.75
C TYR A 27 1.84 -1.86 -10.85
N ILE A 28 2.48 -0.79 -11.32
CA ILE A 28 2.45 0.54 -10.71
C ILE A 28 2.28 1.56 -11.85
N GLY A 29 1.27 2.42 -11.75
CA GLY A 29 1.02 3.49 -12.72
C GLY A 29 1.95 4.70 -12.52
N ASP A 30 2.08 5.55 -13.53
CA ASP A 30 3.02 6.68 -13.50
C ASP A 30 2.67 7.76 -12.46
N SER A 31 1.38 8.00 -12.20
CA SER A 31 0.93 8.86 -11.11
C SER A 31 1.37 8.33 -9.76
N THR A 32 1.14 7.03 -9.52
CA THR A 32 1.56 6.33 -8.31
C THR A 32 3.07 6.31 -8.14
N ARG A 33 3.85 6.14 -9.24
CA ARG A 33 5.31 6.27 -9.20
C ARG A 33 5.73 7.65 -8.71
N THR A 34 5.15 8.73 -9.26
CA THR A 34 5.49 10.09 -8.81
C THR A 34 5.12 10.30 -7.33
N GLU A 35 4.00 9.73 -6.88
CA GLU A 35 3.58 9.81 -5.47
C GLU A 35 4.56 9.06 -4.54
N ILE A 36 5.03 7.88 -4.94
CA ILE A 36 6.05 7.10 -4.21
C ILE A 36 7.38 7.84 -4.14
N GLU A 37 7.81 8.44 -5.25
CA GLU A 37 9.03 9.26 -5.31
C GLU A 37 8.90 10.47 -4.39
N TYR A 38 7.78 11.20 -4.45
CA TYR A 38 7.51 12.33 -3.57
C TYR A 38 7.60 11.92 -2.10
N ALA A 39 6.93 10.83 -1.72
CA ALA A 39 6.94 10.31 -0.37
C ALA A 39 8.35 9.95 0.12
N SER A 40 9.13 9.27 -0.73
CA SER A 40 10.49 8.86 -0.43
C SER A 40 11.40 10.07 -0.23
N CYS A 41 11.26 11.10 -1.06
CA CYS A 41 11.97 12.38 -0.92
C CYS A 41 11.59 13.13 0.36
N HIS A 42 10.35 13.00 0.84
CA HIS A 42 9.88 13.61 2.10
C HIS A 42 10.14 12.72 3.32
N GLY A 43 10.91 11.65 3.18
CA GLY A 43 11.28 10.75 4.28
C GLY A 43 10.12 9.91 4.82
N LYS A 44 9.02 9.78 4.07
CA LYS A 44 7.89 8.93 4.44
C LYS A 44 8.25 7.47 4.18
N LYS A 45 7.85 6.58 5.09
CA LYS A 45 8.06 5.15 4.94
C LYS A 45 7.14 4.60 3.84
N VAL A 46 7.67 3.79 2.94
CA VAL A 46 6.91 3.18 1.84
C VAL A 46 6.92 1.66 2.00
N ARG A 47 5.73 1.06 2.08
CA ARG A 47 5.50 -0.39 2.13
C ARG A 47 4.77 -0.84 0.88
N TYR A 48 5.04 -2.08 0.45
CA TYR A 48 4.48 -2.66 -0.77
C TYR A 48 3.68 -3.91 -0.42
N TYR A 49 2.51 -4.06 -1.02
CA TYR A 49 1.64 -5.23 -0.86
C TYR A 49 2.33 -6.52 -1.28
N SER A 50 3.09 -6.51 -2.38
CA SER A 50 3.83 -7.68 -2.86
C SER A 50 4.89 -8.19 -1.87
N LYS A 51 5.43 -7.30 -1.03
CA LYS A 51 6.48 -7.58 -0.04
C LYS A 51 5.95 -7.81 1.36
N ASP A 52 4.66 -7.57 1.58
CA ASP A 52 4.06 -7.72 2.90
C ASP A 52 3.60 -9.17 3.13
N GLN A 53 3.70 -9.62 4.38
CA GLN A 53 3.36 -10.99 4.77
C GLN A 53 1.84 -11.24 4.83
N LEU A 54 1.03 -10.23 4.49
CA LEU A 54 -0.44 -10.28 4.43
C LEU A 54 -0.97 -11.25 3.37
N GLN A 55 -0.13 -11.75 2.46
CA GLN A 55 -0.52 -12.77 1.48
C GLN A 55 -0.76 -14.16 2.08
N GLN A 56 -0.44 -14.37 3.36
CA GLN A 56 -0.74 -15.65 4.00
C GLN A 56 -2.25 -15.81 4.13
N PRO A 57 -2.88 -16.80 3.46
CA PRO A 57 -4.25 -17.15 3.80
C PRO A 57 -4.23 -17.53 5.28
N ALA A 58 -5.10 -16.92 6.08
CA ALA A 58 -5.27 -17.30 7.48
C ALA A 58 -5.29 -18.83 7.55
N PRO A 59 -4.53 -19.46 8.47
CA PRO A 59 -4.55 -20.91 8.59
C PRO A 59 -6.02 -21.32 8.73
N ARG A 60 -6.51 -22.13 7.80
CA ARG A 60 -7.87 -22.66 7.88
C ARG A 60 -7.92 -23.48 9.15
N SER A 61 -8.42 -22.89 10.23
CA SER A 61 -8.65 -23.61 11.48
C SER A 61 -9.43 -24.87 11.14
N PRO A 62 -8.91 -26.08 11.38
CA PRO A 62 -9.72 -27.27 11.27
C PRO A 62 -10.79 -27.12 12.35
N ARG A 63 -12.04 -26.82 11.96
CA ARG A 63 -13.18 -27.01 12.85
C ARG A 63 -13.38 -28.52 12.99
N ILE A 64 -12.55 -29.16 13.80
CA ILE A 64 -12.88 -30.46 14.39
C ILE A 64 -13.91 -30.12 15.46
N TYR A 65 -15.20 -30.22 15.12
CA TYR A 65 -16.21 -30.39 16.15
C TYR A 65 -16.08 -31.83 16.62
N ASP A 66 -15.32 -32.05 17.69
CA ASP A 66 -15.32 -33.32 18.38
C ASP A 66 -16.66 -33.42 19.13
N ILE A 67 -17.57 -34.22 18.59
CA ILE A 67 -18.79 -34.66 19.28
C ILE A 67 -18.54 -36.13 19.61
N ARG A 68 -18.04 -36.40 20.80
CA ARG A 68 -18.19 -37.67 21.52
C ARG A 68 -18.34 -37.41 23.00
#